data_AF-A0A4Q2JQ42-F1
#
_entry.id   AF-A0A4Q2JQ42-F1
#
_cell.length_a   1.000
_cell.length_b   1.000
_cell.length_c   1.000
_cell.angle_alpha   90.00
_cell.angle_beta   90.00
_cell.angle_gamma   90.00
#
_symmetry.space_group_name_H-M   'P 1'
#
loop_
_entity.id
_entity.type
_entity.pdbx_description
1 polymer ?
#
loop_
_entity_poly.entity_id
_entity_poly.type
_entity_poly.pdbx_seq_one_letter_code
_entity_poly.pdbx_strand_id
1 'polypeptide(L)'
;MTYTNPVRRRARQVRRLAAASTHRAMWRGGVVVPATWWDGHPNFGDDLTPWLLPAYGIAPVHRVAGRARLSGVGSILEFLPEDYAGAVWGSGLMYGRPHPLPRAEILAVRGHLTRDLIGAPDDVALGDPGLLVARRAPRPRVRWDVALVPHGHHRGHEPFMSMADAAGLRVRVVNVHQSAARVVREIAAADAVVTTSLHGLVTADAYGIPATWTMLDPPLSGGPFKFHDYESVVTPGRSRFTPFDAALGLRGMLDAADVAPRETVERACDDLERSIARLGDVVPGLPRYPVGAFGVLAGRG
;
A
#
# COMPACT_ATOMS: atom_id res chain seq x y z
N MET A 1 -14.45 -10.15 16.21
CA MET A 1 -14.87 -8.74 16.32
C MET A 1 -14.11 -7.99 17.43
N THR A 2 -12.79 -7.79 17.30
CA THR A 2 -11.94 -7.16 18.34
C THR A 2 -11.00 -6.06 17.82
N TYR A 3 -10.84 -5.92 16.51
CA TYR A 3 -9.86 -5.00 15.91
C TYR A 3 -10.26 -3.51 16.05
N THR A 4 -11.55 -3.24 15.96
CA THR A 4 -12.13 -1.88 16.01
C THR A 4 -12.33 -1.35 17.43
N ASN A 5 -12.05 -2.15 18.47
CA ASN A 5 -12.19 -1.72 19.86
C ASN A 5 -11.31 -0.46 20.13
N PRO A 6 -11.89 0.64 20.68
CA PRO A 6 -11.16 1.90 20.86
C PRO A 6 -9.89 1.79 21.70
N VAL A 7 -9.91 0.99 22.78
CA VAL A 7 -8.75 0.78 23.65
C VAL A 7 -7.64 0.06 22.89
N ARG A 8 -7.99 -1.01 22.17
CA ARG A 8 -7.01 -1.75 21.34
C ARG A 8 -6.45 -0.88 20.22
N ARG A 9 -7.27 -0.03 19.58
CA ARG A 9 -6.82 0.92 18.56
C ARG A 9 -5.87 1.96 19.11
N ARG A 10 -6.13 2.49 20.30
CA ARG A 10 -5.22 3.41 20.99
C ARG A 10 -3.90 2.72 21.36
N ALA A 11 -3.96 1.51 21.90
CA ALA A 11 -2.77 0.71 22.18
C ALA A 11 -1.94 0.41 20.92
N ARG A 12 -2.57 0.12 19.77
CA ARG A 12 -1.88 -0.02 18.48
C ARG A 12 -1.16 1.27 18.08
N GLN A 13 -1.81 2.43 18.19
CA GLN A 13 -1.19 3.72 17.86
C GLN A 13 0.02 4.02 18.76
N VAL A 14 -0.09 3.76 20.07
CA VAL A 14 1.04 3.91 21.01
C VAL A 14 2.20 2.99 20.62
N ARG A 15 1.93 1.71 20.30
CA ARG A 15 2.97 0.77 19.84
C ARG A 15 3.63 1.22 18.53
N ARG A 16 2.86 1.72 17.57
CA ARG A 16 3.38 2.26 16.30
C ARG A 16 4.28 3.48 16.53
N LEU A 17 3.88 4.39 17.42
CA LEU A 17 4.69 5.55 17.81
C LEU A 17 5.98 5.16 18.54
N ALA A 18 5.92 4.15 19.42
CA ALA A 18 7.10 3.60 20.05
C ALA A 18 8.02 2.94 19.01
N ALA A 19 7.48 2.18 18.06
CA ALA A 19 8.27 1.57 16.99
C ALA A 19 8.93 2.61 16.07
N ALA A 20 8.28 3.75 15.83
CA ALA A 20 8.86 4.85 15.05
C ALA A 20 10.19 5.36 15.66
N SER A 21 10.35 5.31 16.99
CA SER A 21 11.59 5.72 17.67
C SER A 21 12.84 4.94 17.23
N THR A 22 12.66 3.76 16.62
CA THR A 22 13.77 2.95 16.10
C THR A 22 14.39 3.53 14.82
N HIS A 23 13.75 4.52 14.21
CA HIS A 23 14.20 5.15 12.97
C HIS A 23 15.01 6.42 13.27
N ARG A 24 16.26 6.47 12.77
CA ARG A 24 17.17 7.63 12.95
C ARG A 24 16.57 8.95 12.46
N ALA A 25 15.77 8.93 11.38
CA ALA A 25 15.13 10.11 10.82
C ALA A 25 14.16 10.79 11.82
N MET A 26 13.52 10.03 12.71
CA MET A 26 12.63 10.60 13.73
C MET A 26 13.35 11.54 14.69
N TRP A 27 14.64 11.31 14.93
CA TRP A 27 15.47 12.12 15.84
C TRP A 27 16.14 13.31 15.15
N ARG A 28 15.99 13.44 13.82
CA ARG A 28 16.51 14.56 13.02
C ARG A 28 15.40 15.55 12.67
N GLY A 29 14.64 15.95 13.67
CA GLY A 29 13.51 16.88 13.50
C GLY A 29 12.21 16.19 13.06
N GLY A 30 12.01 14.92 13.40
CA GLY A 30 10.81 14.20 13.02
C GLY A 30 9.51 14.86 13.50
N VAL A 31 8.43 14.60 12.76
CA VAL A 31 7.11 15.19 12.98
C VAL A 31 6.06 14.12 13.23
N VAL A 32 4.96 14.52 13.84
CA VAL A 32 3.78 13.68 14.04
C VAL A 32 2.65 14.22 13.18
N VAL A 33 2.05 13.36 12.36
CA VAL A 33 0.97 13.75 11.45
C VAL A 33 -0.32 13.01 11.77
N PRO A 34 -1.46 13.68 11.98
CA PRO A 34 -2.77 13.04 11.95
C PRO A 34 -2.99 12.52 10.53
N ALA A 35 -3.03 11.20 10.33
CA ALA A 35 -3.14 10.60 9.00
C ALA A 35 -4.30 9.61 8.91
N THR A 36 -4.83 9.38 7.71
CA THR A 36 -5.84 8.37 7.43
C THR A 36 -5.25 7.29 6.54
N TRP A 37 -5.59 6.05 6.86
CA TRP A 37 -5.40 4.84 6.07
C TRP A 37 -6.47 3.86 6.52
N TRP A 38 -6.61 2.70 5.86
CA TRP A 38 -7.60 1.74 6.32
C TRP A 38 -7.15 1.04 7.63
N ASP A 39 -7.93 1.14 8.70
CA ASP A 39 -7.67 0.45 9.98
C ASP A 39 -8.93 -0.27 10.49
N GLY A 40 -9.76 -0.75 9.55
CA GLY A 40 -10.98 -1.50 9.84
C GLY A 40 -10.72 -2.97 10.20
N HIS A 41 -9.69 -3.57 9.60
CA HIS A 41 -9.26 -4.95 9.85
C HIS A 41 -7.75 -5.09 9.58
N PRO A 42 -7.09 -6.16 10.07
CA PRO A 42 -5.68 -6.39 9.77
C PRO A 42 -5.49 -6.66 8.27
N ASN A 43 -4.62 -5.89 7.62
CA ASN A 43 -4.17 -6.11 6.25
C ASN A 43 -2.80 -5.44 6.11
N PHE A 44 -1.81 -6.18 5.61
CA PHE A 44 -0.44 -5.70 5.54
C PHE A 44 -0.27 -4.47 4.66
N GLY A 45 -1.08 -4.36 3.59
CA GLY A 45 -1.09 -3.24 2.67
C GLY A 45 -1.57 -1.96 3.34
N ASP A 46 -2.60 -2.08 4.16
CA ASP A 46 -3.11 -0.94 4.93
C ASP A 46 -2.16 -0.56 6.10
N ASP A 47 -1.37 -1.51 6.58
CA ASP A 47 -0.29 -1.27 7.54
C ASP A 47 0.95 -0.58 6.93
N LEU A 48 1.01 -0.36 5.61
CA LEU A 48 2.18 0.25 4.95
C LEU A 48 2.40 1.70 5.35
N THR A 49 1.33 2.50 5.49
CA THR A 49 1.42 3.90 5.93
C THR A 49 2.22 4.06 7.23
N PRO A 50 1.84 3.43 8.36
CA PRO A 50 2.59 3.51 9.60
C PRO A 50 3.91 2.72 9.59
N TRP A 51 4.16 1.87 8.60
CA TRP A 51 5.41 1.12 8.49
C TRP A 51 6.50 1.86 7.70
N LEU A 52 6.12 2.62 6.66
CA LEU A 52 7.04 3.32 5.76
C LEU A 52 7.40 4.72 6.29
N LEU A 53 6.41 5.53 6.66
CA LEU A 53 6.60 6.95 7.01
C LEU A 53 7.70 7.24 8.06
N PRO A 54 7.90 6.40 9.10
CA PRO A 54 8.96 6.66 10.07
C PRO A 54 10.38 6.68 9.48
N ALA A 55 10.62 6.03 8.34
CA ALA A 55 11.90 6.11 7.63
C ALA A 55 12.20 7.52 7.10
N TYR A 56 11.15 8.31 6.84
CA TYR A 56 11.21 9.68 6.36
C TYR A 56 11.02 10.71 7.49
N GLY A 57 11.13 10.29 8.75
CA GLY A 57 10.99 11.19 9.90
C GLY A 57 9.54 11.58 10.21
N ILE A 58 8.56 10.83 9.70
CA ILE A 58 7.13 11.13 9.87
C ILE A 58 6.49 10.02 10.69
N ALA A 59 5.89 10.37 11.83
CA ALA A 59 5.12 9.48 12.67
C ALA A 59 3.62 9.68 12.44
N PRO A 60 2.93 8.79 11.69
CA PRO A 60 1.50 8.92 11.44
C PRO A 60 0.68 8.43 12.63
N VAL A 61 -0.35 9.19 12.98
CA VAL A 61 -1.35 8.85 14.00
C VAL A 61 -2.71 8.74 13.33
N HIS A 62 -3.31 7.56 13.39
CA HIS A 62 -4.54 7.31 12.65
C HIS A 62 -5.67 8.25 13.11
N ARG A 63 -6.30 8.95 12.18
CA ARG A 63 -7.58 9.66 12.33
C ARG A 63 -8.55 9.23 11.24
N VAL A 64 -9.84 9.39 11.49
CA VAL A 64 -10.86 9.27 10.43
C VAL A 64 -10.60 10.35 9.38
N ALA A 65 -10.97 10.09 8.13
CA ALA A 65 -10.65 10.93 6.97
C ALA A 65 -10.85 12.44 7.21
N GLY A 66 -12.03 12.86 7.68
CA GLY A 66 -12.34 14.28 7.93
C GLY A 66 -11.57 14.94 9.09
N ARG A 67 -10.72 14.19 9.82
CA ARG A 67 -9.82 14.73 10.87
C ARG A 67 -8.35 14.41 10.58
N ALA A 68 -8.04 13.87 9.41
CA ALA A 68 -6.69 13.60 8.99
C ALA A 68 -6.14 14.82 8.23
N ARG A 69 -4.83 15.00 8.31
CA ARG A 69 -4.05 15.99 7.56
C ARG A 69 -3.15 15.35 6.50
N LEU A 70 -3.12 14.02 6.45
CA LEU A 70 -2.45 13.22 5.42
C LEU A 70 -3.29 11.98 5.07
N SER A 71 -3.50 11.73 3.79
CA SER A 71 -3.99 10.44 3.26
C SER A 71 -2.78 9.60 2.83
N GLY A 72 -2.64 8.41 3.42
CA GLY A 72 -1.53 7.49 3.14
C GLY A 72 -1.87 6.38 2.13
N VAL A 73 -1.05 5.33 2.12
CA VAL A 73 -1.20 4.15 1.24
C VAL A 73 -2.61 3.56 1.32
N GLY A 74 -3.20 3.26 0.15
CA GLY A 74 -4.45 2.53 0.02
C GLY A 74 -5.41 3.10 -1.03
N SER A 75 -6.47 2.33 -1.32
CA SER A 75 -7.58 2.77 -2.18
C SER A 75 -8.64 3.48 -1.33
N ILE A 76 -8.33 4.70 -0.88
CA ILE A 76 -9.09 5.38 0.18
C ILE A 76 -9.56 6.80 -0.18
N LEU A 77 -9.25 7.30 -1.38
CA LEU A 77 -9.51 8.70 -1.73
C LEU A 77 -10.99 9.07 -1.76
N GLU A 78 -11.85 8.13 -2.18
CA GLU A 78 -13.32 8.31 -2.21
C GLU A 78 -13.95 8.45 -0.81
N PHE A 79 -13.20 8.13 0.25
CA PHE A 79 -13.64 8.31 1.64
C PHE A 79 -13.17 9.65 2.24
N LEU A 80 -12.35 10.41 1.51
CA LEU A 80 -12.03 11.78 1.88
C LEU A 80 -13.23 12.68 1.57
N PRO A 81 -13.56 13.65 2.43
CA PRO A 81 -14.58 14.63 2.09
C PRO A 81 -14.13 15.45 0.87
N GLU A 82 -15.06 15.90 0.03
CA GLU A 82 -14.76 16.73 -1.16
C GLU A 82 -14.01 18.02 -0.78
N ASP A 83 -14.23 18.49 0.45
CA ASP A 83 -13.63 19.69 1.00
C ASP A 83 -12.29 19.41 1.73
N TYR A 84 -11.74 18.19 1.61
CA TYR A 84 -10.47 17.81 2.24
C TYR A 84 -9.34 18.77 1.88
N ALA A 85 -8.69 19.35 2.90
CA ALA A 85 -7.60 20.32 2.76
C ALA A 85 -6.28 19.81 3.39
N GLY A 86 -6.10 18.49 3.46
CA GLY A 86 -4.85 17.86 3.88
C GLY A 86 -4.01 17.41 2.68
N ALA A 87 -2.90 16.75 2.96
CA ALA A 87 -2.03 16.20 1.92
C ALA A 87 -2.47 14.80 1.48
N VAL A 88 -2.23 14.46 0.22
CA VAL A 88 -2.39 13.10 -0.33
C VAL A 88 -1.03 12.55 -0.77
N TRP A 89 -0.65 11.37 -0.27
CA TRP A 89 0.61 10.71 -0.65
C TRP A 89 0.37 9.28 -1.13
N GLY A 90 0.22 9.15 -2.45
CA GLY A 90 0.20 7.89 -3.19
C GLY A 90 -1.07 7.03 -3.01
N SER A 91 -2.10 7.57 -2.36
CA SER A 91 -3.42 6.94 -2.30
C SER A 91 -4.06 6.87 -3.70
N GLY A 92 -5.02 5.96 -3.87
CA GLY A 92 -5.85 5.85 -5.08
C GLY A 92 -7.35 5.79 -4.81
N LEU A 93 -8.15 5.86 -5.87
CA LEU A 93 -9.60 5.56 -5.82
C LEU A 93 -9.84 4.05 -5.82
N MET A 94 -10.97 3.58 -5.25
CA MET A 94 -11.37 2.17 -5.31
C MET A 94 -12.26 1.90 -6.52
N TYR A 95 -13.29 2.73 -6.72
CA TYR A 95 -14.36 2.46 -7.70
C TYR A 95 -14.19 3.14 -9.07
N GLY A 96 -13.16 3.96 -9.27
CA GLY A 96 -12.93 4.67 -10.53
C GLY A 96 -14.03 5.67 -10.89
N ARG A 97 -14.67 6.28 -9.88
CA ARG A 97 -15.65 7.35 -10.05
C ARG A 97 -14.98 8.71 -9.84
N PRO A 98 -15.39 9.76 -10.57
CA PRO A 98 -14.90 11.11 -10.31
C PRO A 98 -15.10 11.48 -8.85
N HIS A 99 -14.05 11.99 -8.21
CA HIS A 99 -14.07 12.46 -6.82
C HIS A 99 -13.09 13.63 -6.69
N PRO A 100 -13.44 14.81 -7.21
CA PRO A 100 -12.55 15.96 -7.21
C PRO A 100 -12.12 16.34 -5.78
N LEU A 101 -10.83 16.64 -5.61
CA LEU A 101 -10.26 17.08 -4.33
C LEU A 101 -9.58 18.46 -4.48
N PRO A 102 -10.33 19.52 -4.82
CA PRO A 102 -9.76 20.79 -5.27
C PRO A 102 -9.01 21.57 -4.18
N ARG A 103 -9.20 21.23 -2.90
CA ARG A 103 -8.51 21.85 -1.76
C ARG A 103 -7.35 21.02 -1.22
N ALA A 104 -7.16 19.81 -1.72
CA ALA A 104 -6.15 18.89 -1.21
C ALA A 104 -4.77 19.22 -1.77
N GLU A 105 -3.75 19.11 -0.93
CA GLU A 105 -2.36 19.22 -1.33
C GLU A 105 -1.88 17.87 -1.88
N ILE A 106 -1.81 17.74 -3.21
CA ILE A 106 -1.48 16.46 -3.82
C ILE A 106 0.05 16.32 -3.93
N LEU A 107 0.64 15.52 -3.04
CA LEU A 107 2.07 15.18 -3.10
C LEU A 107 2.32 14.06 -4.12
N ALA A 108 1.49 13.03 -4.08
CA ALA A 108 1.50 11.92 -5.03
C ALA A 108 0.13 11.24 -5.09
N VAL A 109 -0.18 10.57 -6.19
CA VAL A 109 -1.33 9.63 -6.30
C VAL A 109 -0.89 8.30 -6.90
N ARG A 110 -1.69 7.25 -6.69
CA ARG A 110 -1.32 5.89 -7.13
C ARG A 110 -1.02 5.79 -8.63
N GLY A 111 -1.82 6.43 -9.47
CA GLY A 111 -1.64 6.39 -10.92
C GLY A 111 -2.49 7.40 -11.70
N HIS A 112 -2.36 7.34 -13.03
CA HIS A 112 -2.92 8.32 -13.96
C HIS A 112 -4.45 8.39 -13.87
N LEU A 113 -5.13 7.24 -13.74
CA LEU A 113 -6.59 7.23 -13.68
C LEU A 113 -7.09 7.92 -12.41
N THR A 114 -6.43 7.69 -11.27
CA THR A 114 -6.74 8.43 -10.05
C THR A 114 -6.45 9.92 -10.23
N ARG A 115 -5.27 10.30 -10.76
CA ARG A 115 -4.90 11.71 -10.97
C ARG A 115 -6.00 12.46 -11.72
N ASP A 116 -6.43 11.90 -12.84
CA ASP A 116 -7.41 12.53 -13.73
C ASP A 116 -8.79 12.64 -13.05
N LEU A 117 -9.22 11.61 -12.33
CA LEU A 117 -10.54 11.56 -11.67
C LEU A 117 -10.65 12.46 -10.42
N ILE A 118 -9.54 12.80 -9.78
CA ILE A 118 -9.53 13.74 -8.64
C ILE A 118 -9.17 15.17 -9.04
N GLY A 119 -8.78 15.40 -10.30
CA GLY A 119 -8.33 16.70 -10.79
C GLY A 119 -6.96 17.12 -10.23
N ALA A 120 -6.04 16.18 -10.02
CA ALA A 120 -4.69 16.50 -9.57
C ALA A 120 -3.83 17.11 -10.70
N PRO A 121 -2.80 17.91 -10.38
CA PRO A 121 -1.90 18.48 -11.38
C PRO A 121 -1.21 17.42 -12.26
N ASP A 122 -0.94 17.76 -13.52
CA ASP A 122 -0.33 16.85 -14.49
C ASP A 122 1.06 16.37 -14.10
N ASP A 123 1.83 17.22 -13.39
CA ASP A 123 3.20 17.02 -12.94
C ASP A 123 3.31 16.39 -11.54
N VAL A 124 2.19 15.96 -10.96
CA VAL A 124 2.18 15.28 -9.66
C VAL A 124 2.97 13.96 -9.73
N ALA A 125 3.68 13.63 -8.66
CA ALA A 125 4.32 12.32 -8.55
C ALA A 125 3.28 11.19 -8.62
N LEU A 126 3.62 10.12 -9.34
CA LEU A 126 2.75 8.95 -9.51
C LEU A 126 3.41 7.70 -8.92
N GLY A 127 2.62 6.90 -8.21
CA GLY A 127 3.04 5.60 -7.69
C GLY A 127 2.35 5.23 -6.38
N ASP A 128 2.24 3.93 -6.14
CA ASP A 128 1.84 3.39 -4.83
C ASP A 128 3.06 3.41 -3.88
N PRO A 129 3.00 4.01 -2.68
CA PRO A 129 4.14 4.06 -1.77
C PRO A 129 4.56 2.67 -1.27
N GLY A 130 3.74 1.64 -1.46
CA GLY A 130 4.15 0.24 -1.29
C GLY A 130 5.35 -0.16 -2.15
N LEU A 131 5.69 0.57 -3.22
CA LEU A 131 6.94 0.37 -3.96
C LEU A 131 8.19 0.61 -3.09
N LEU A 132 8.08 1.43 -2.05
CA LEU A 132 9.19 1.77 -1.15
C LEU A 132 9.53 0.65 -0.15
N VAL A 133 8.78 -0.46 -0.14
CA VAL A 133 9.05 -1.59 0.78
C VAL A 133 10.48 -2.14 0.59
N ALA A 134 11.00 -2.12 -0.64
CA ALA A 134 12.36 -2.58 -0.95
C ALA A 134 13.45 -1.58 -0.53
N ARG A 135 13.13 -0.27 -0.42
CA ARG A 135 14.01 0.72 0.23
C ARG A 135 14.12 0.48 1.74
N ARG A 136 13.08 -0.13 2.34
CA ARG A 136 12.98 -0.35 3.80
C ARG A 136 13.53 -1.68 4.29
N ALA A 137 13.38 -2.74 3.49
CA ALA A 137 13.73 -4.10 3.87
C ALA A 137 14.49 -4.81 2.74
N PRO A 138 15.70 -5.37 3.00
CA PRO A 138 16.46 -6.07 1.99
C PRO A 138 15.73 -7.34 1.54
N ARG A 139 15.93 -7.73 0.28
CA ARG A 139 15.40 -8.99 -0.24
C ARG A 139 16.07 -10.17 0.48
N PRO A 140 15.30 -11.05 1.15
CA PRO A 140 15.85 -12.25 1.76
C PRO A 140 16.28 -13.26 0.68
N ARG A 141 17.03 -14.30 1.07
CA ARG A 141 17.26 -15.46 0.19
C ARG A 141 15.92 -16.07 -0.21
N VAL A 142 15.81 -16.45 -1.48
CA VAL A 142 14.65 -17.14 -2.04
C VAL A 142 14.42 -18.46 -1.29
N ARG A 143 13.16 -18.73 -0.96
CA ARG A 143 12.69 -19.93 -0.25
C ARG A 143 11.55 -20.63 -0.97
N TRP A 144 10.83 -19.90 -1.81
CA TRP A 144 9.61 -20.35 -2.46
C TRP A 144 9.74 -20.13 -3.95
N ASP A 145 9.25 -21.08 -4.73
CA ASP A 145 9.20 -20.90 -6.19
C ASP A 145 8.06 -19.90 -6.50
N VAL A 146 6.98 -19.93 -5.71
CA VAL A 146 5.84 -19.02 -5.85
C VAL A 146 5.33 -18.53 -4.50
N ALA A 147 5.05 -17.23 -4.40
CA ALA A 147 4.17 -16.69 -3.37
C ALA A 147 2.75 -16.53 -3.94
N LEU A 148 1.82 -17.29 -3.39
CA LEU A 148 0.38 -17.18 -3.67
C LEU A 148 -0.21 -16.19 -2.66
N VAL A 149 -0.63 -15.02 -3.13
CA VAL A 149 -1.03 -13.90 -2.27
C VAL A 149 -2.52 -13.58 -2.45
N PRO A 150 -3.42 -14.24 -1.69
CA PRO A 150 -4.84 -13.94 -1.72
C PRO A 150 -5.14 -12.59 -1.06
N HIS A 151 -6.10 -11.84 -1.61
CA HIS A 151 -6.75 -10.77 -0.84
C HIS A 151 -7.42 -11.35 0.42
N GLY A 152 -7.59 -10.53 1.47
CA GLY A 152 -8.16 -10.98 2.75
C GLY A 152 -9.54 -11.66 2.63
N HIS A 153 -10.35 -11.20 1.68
CA HIS A 153 -11.68 -11.78 1.36
C HIS A 153 -11.59 -13.13 0.60
N HIS A 154 -10.46 -13.43 -0.03
CA HIS A 154 -10.26 -14.64 -0.85
C HIS A 154 -9.53 -15.76 -0.11
N ARG A 155 -9.19 -15.58 1.17
CA ARG A 155 -8.47 -16.58 1.98
C ARG A 155 -9.13 -17.96 2.07
N GLY A 156 -10.44 -18.02 1.79
CA GLY A 156 -11.24 -19.24 1.80
C GLY A 156 -11.70 -19.69 0.40
N HIS A 157 -11.18 -19.09 -0.67
CA HIS A 157 -11.57 -19.46 -2.02
C HIS A 157 -10.86 -20.76 -2.44
N GLU A 158 -11.50 -21.91 -2.21
CA GLU A 158 -10.89 -23.24 -2.34
C GLU A 158 -10.14 -23.46 -3.66
N PRO A 159 -10.70 -23.16 -4.86
CA PRO A 159 -9.98 -23.37 -6.12
C PRO A 159 -8.69 -22.54 -6.25
N PHE A 160 -8.64 -21.37 -5.62
CA PHE A 160 -7.44 -20.55 -5.65
C PHE A 160 -6.41 -21.08 -4.67
N MET A 161 -6.86 -21.48 -3.47
CA MET A 161 -6.00 -21.98 -2.41
C MET A 161 -5.41 -23.36 -2.74
N SER A 162 -6.13 -24.21 -3.48
CA SER A 162 -5.64 -25.53 -3.92
C SER A 162 -4.47 -25.45 -4.90
N MET A 163 -4.23 -24.29 -5.54
CA MET A 163 -3.01 -24.06 -6.32
C MET A 163 -1.74 -24.19 -5.47
N ALA A 164 -1.83 -24.09 -4.14
CA ALA A 164 -0.72 -24.34 -3.24
C ALA A 164 -0.20 -25.79 -3.29
N ASP A 165 -1.04 -26.75 -3.72
CA ASP A 165 -0.70 -28.16 -3.82
C ASP A 165 -0.11 -28.54 -5.19
N ALA A 166 0.26 -27.54 -6.01
CA ALA A 166 0.83 -27.75 -7.33
C ALA A 166 2.11 -28.61 -7.27
N ALA A 167 2.07 -29.78 -7.90
CA ALA A 167 3.16 -30.74 -7.89
C ALA A 167 4.48 -30.15 -8.43
N GLY A 168 5.57 -30.36 -7.68
CA GLY A 168 6.91 -29.94 -8.07
C GLY A 168 7.23 -28.45 -7.85
N LEU A 169 6.40 -27.71 -7.11
CA LEU A 169 6.66 -26.32 -6.73
C LEU A 169 6.56 -26.14 -5.22
N ARG A 170 7.46 -25.34 -4.64
CA ARG A 170 7.39 -24.88 -3.25
C ARG A 170 6.56 -23.61 -3.21
N VAL A 171 5.26 -23.76 -2.93
CA VAL A 171 4.31 -22.64 -2.90
C VAL A 171 4.14 -22.10 -1.47
N ARG A 172 4.23 -20.78 -1.32
CA ARG A 172 3.88 -20.09 -0.08
C ARG A 172 2.56 -19.36 -0.21
N VAL A 173 1.54 -19.86 0.47
CA VAL A 173 0.30 -19.11 0.69
C VAL A 173 0.57 -18.02 1.73
N VAL A 174 0.51 -16.76 1.30
CA VAL A 174 0.81 -15.60 2.15
C VAL A 174 -0.45 -15.16 2.89
N ASN A 175 -0.35 -15.04 4.22
CA ASN A 175 -1.43 -14.51 5.04
C ASN A 175 -1.33 -12.98 5.14
N VAL A 176 -2.13 -12.28 4.33
CA VAL A 176 -2.17 -10.81 4.25
C VAL A 176 -2.63 -10.11 5.54
N HIS A 177 -3.19 -10.83 6.52
CA HIS A 177 -3.57 -10.26 7.82
C HIS A 177 -2.42 -10.18 8.83
N GLN A 178 -1.22 -10.63 8.45
CA GLN A 178 -0.01 -10.47 9.25
C GLN A 178 0.58 -9.05 9.08
N SER A 179 1.57 -8.70 9.90
CA SER A 179 2.21 -7.38 9.83
C SER A 179 2.90 -7.14 8.49
N ALA A 180 2.93 -5.88 8.05
CA ALA A 180 3.64 -5.41 6.84
C ALA A 180 5.04 -6.05 6.71
N ALA A 181 5.90 -5.90 7.73
CA ALA A 181 7.25 -6.44 7.72
C ALA A 181 7.32 -7.97 7.50
N ARG A 182 6.32 -8.72 7.98
CA ARG A 182 6.29 -10.18 7.82
C ARG A 182 5.84 -10.56 6.42
N VAL A 183 4.73 -10.00 5.95
CA VAL A 183 4.17 -10.32 4.63
C VAL A 183 5.12 -9.88 3.52
N VAL A 184 5.68 -8.67 3.61
CA VAL A 184 6.70 -8.15 2.67
C VAL A 184 7.86 -9.14 2.56
N ARG A 185 8.38 -9.64 3.69
CA ARG A 185 9.48 -10.62 3.68
C ARG A 185 9.07 -11.98 3.12
N GLU A 186 7.83 -12.42 3.34
CA GLU A 186 7.33 -13.69 2.77
C GLU A 186 7.20 -13.60 1.25
N ILE A 187 6.69 -12.48 0.72
CA ILE A 187 6.60 -12.22 -0.72
C ILE A 187 7.99 -12.06 -1.33
N ALA A 188 8.87 -11.28 -0.72
CA ALA A 188 10.23 -11.02 -1.21
C ALA A 188 11.12 -12.27 -1.26
N ALA A 189 10.73 -13.34 -0.54
CA ALA A 189 11.41 -14.62 -0.53
C ALA A 189 10.93 -15.59 -1.64
N ALA A 190 10.11 -15.13 -2.60
CA ALA A 190 9.67 -15.92 -3.73
C ALA A 190 10.39 -15.54 -5.05
N ASP A 191 10.34 -16.46 -6.02
CA ASP A 191 10.79 -16.21 -7.40
C ASP A 191 9.68 -15.70 -8.32
N ALA A 192 8.41 -15.98 -8.01
CA ALA A 192 7.25 -15.43 -8.70
C ALA A 192 6.07 -15.16 -7.75
N VAL A 193 5.13 -14.30 -8.16
CA VAL A 193 3.93 -13.97 -7.41
C VAL A 193 2.67 -14.19 -8.24
N VAL A 194 1.70 -14.90 -7.66
CA VAL A 194 0.33 -14.98 -8.17
C VAL A 194 -0.59 -14.37 -7.13
N THR A 195 -1.37 -13.35 -7.49
CA THR A 195 -2.08 -12.56 -6.49
C THR A 195 -3.49 -12.14 -6.87
N THR A 196 -4.35 -12.00 -5.87
CA THR A 196 -5.61 -11.25 -5.96
C THR A 196 -5.57 -9.97 -5.12
N SER A 197 -4.39 -9.64 -4.58
CA SER A 197 -4.13 -8.49 -3.71
C SER A 197 -3.28 -7.47 -4.47
N LEU A 198 -3.77 -6.22 -4.57
CA LEU A 198 -2.99 -5.14 -5.19
C LEU A 198 -1.62 -4.99 -4.53
N HIS A 199 -1.55 -4.93 -3.20
CA HIS A 199 -0.27 -4.80 -2.52
C HIS A 199 0.62 -6.05 -2.64
N GLY A 200 0.05 -7.21 -3.00
CA GLY A 200 0.83 -8.38 -3.40
C GLY A 200 1.61 -8.10 -4.69
N LEU A 201 0.94 -7.52 -5.70
CA LEU A 201 1.53 -7.08 -6.96
C LEU A 201 2.56 -5.95 -6.74
N VAL A 202 2.19 -4.91 -6.00
CA VAL A 202 3.07 -3.77 -5.69
C VAL A 202 4.34 -4.22 -4.96
N THR A 203 4.23 -5.15 -4.01
CA THR A 203 5.39 -5.70 -3.30
C THR A 203 6.28 -6.52 -4.23
N ALA A 204 5.71 -7.28 -5.16
CA ALA A 204 6.49 -8.04 -6.15
C ALA A 204 7.33 -7.09 -7.01
N ASP A 205 6.71 -6.02 -7.50
CA ASP A 205 7.36 -5.01 -8.35
C ASP A 205 8.49 -4.29 -7.63
N ALA A 206 8.30 -3.95 -6.35
CA ALA A 206 9.35 -3.34 -5.52
C ALA A 206 10.64 -4.18 -5.46
N TYR A 207 10.53 -5.51 -5.52
CA TYR A 207 11.65 -6.44 -5.47
C TYR A 207 12.08 -6.99 -6.84
N GLY A 208 11.45 -6.53 -7.93
CA GLY A 208 11.69 -7.04 -9.29
C GLY A 208 11.31 -8.51 -9.46
N ILE A 209 10.25 -8.95 -8.80
CA ILE A 209 9.75 -10.33 -8.86
C ILE A 209 8.66 -10.41 -9.93
N PRO A 210 8.75 -11.33 -10.91
CA PRO A 210 7.69 -11.58 -11.88
C PRO A 210 6.34 -11.83 -11.18
N ALA A 211 5.29 -11.19 -11.66
CA ALA A 211 3.97 -11.30 -11.06
C ALA A 211 2.84 -11.33 -12.08
N THR A 212 1.78 -12.06 -11.75
CA THR A 212 0.47 -11.92 -12.38
C THR A 212 -0.59 -11.68 -11.33
N TRP A 213 -1.62 -10.92 -11.69
CA TRP A 213 -2.78 -10.73 -10.84
C TRP A 213 -4.05 -11.27 -11.50
N THR A 214 -4.98 -11.71 -10.68
CA THR A 214 -6.25 -12.27 -11.13
C THR A 214 -7.41 -11.75 -10.28
N MET A 215 -8.63 -12.03 -10.73
CA MET A 215 -9.87 -11.78 -10.02
C MET A 215 -10.60 -13.10 -9.81
N LEU A 216 -11.29 -13.20 -8.67
CA LEU A 216 -12.08 -14.38 -8.30
C LEU A 216 -13.53 -13.95 -8.12
N ASP A 217 -14.43 -14.93 -8.13
CA ASP A 217 -15.83 -14.72 -7.79
C ASP A 217 -16.11 -15.07 -6.32
N PRO A 218 -16.86 -14.23 -5.58
CA PRO A 218 -17.33 -12.91 -5.99
C PRO A 218 -16.16 -11.89 -6.09
N PRO A 219 -16.26 -10.89 -6.99
CA PRO A 219 -15.19 -9.93 -7.19
C PRO A 219 -14.96 -9.04 -5.96
N LEU A 220 -13.73 -8.54 -5.84
CA LEU A 220 -13.40 -7.53 -4.83
C LEU A 220 -14.14 -6.22 -5.10
N SER A 221 -14.46 -5.48 -4.04
CA SER A 221 -14.93 -4.10 -4.14
C SER A 221 -13.95 -3.26 -4.97
N GLY A 222 -14.49 -2.46 -5.89
CA GLY A 222 -13.71 -1.68 -6.86
C GLY A 222 -13.31 -2.42 -8.13
N GLY A 223 -13.52 -3.75 -8.17
CA GLY A 223 -13.14 -4.57 -9.32
C GLY A 223 -11.66 -4.39 -9.70
N PRO A 224 -11.33 -4.30 -11.00
CA PRO A 224 -9.96 -4.20 -11.46
C PRO A 224 -9.39 -2.78 -11.44
N PHE A 225 -10.20 -1.75 -11.17
CA PHE A 225 -9.79 -0.34 -11.33
C PHE A 225 -8.46 -0.03 -10.65
N LYS A 226 -8.31 -0.44 -9.39
CA LYS A 226 -7.08 -0.18 -8.61
C LYS A 226 -5.82 -0.82 -9.18
N PHE A 227 -5.97 -1.95 -9.88
CA PHE A 227 -4.86 -2.63 -10.56
C PHE A 227 -4.51 -1.90 -11.84
N HIS A 228 -5.49 -1.55 -12.66
CA HIS A 228 -5.26 -0.78 -13.89
C HIS A 228 -4.70 0.61 -13.62
N ASP A 229 -5.17 1.28 -12.58
CA ASP A 229 -4.63 2.57 -12.16
C ASP A 229 -3.15 2.45 -11.74
N TYR A 230 -2.79 1.42 -10.97
CA TYR A 230 -1.39 1.13 -10.65
C TYR A 230 -0.55 0.78 -11.89
N GLU A 231 -1.03 -0.12 -12.74
CA GLU A 231 -0.36 -0.53 -13.97
C GLU A 231 -0.19 0.62 -14.96
N SER A 232 -1.06 1.64 -14.94
CA SER A 232 -0.90 2.86 -15.74
C SER A 232 0.44 3.57 -15.51
N VAL A 233 1.05 3.38 -14.34
CA VAL A 233 2.37 3.92 -13.99
C VAL A 233 3.45 2.90 -14.27
N VAL A 234 3.27 1.67 -13.79
CA VAL A 234 4.36 0.71 -13.68
C VAL A 234 4.54 -0.14 -14.95
N THR A 235 3.46 -0.43 -15.65
CA THR A 235 3.46 -1.20 -16.91
C THR A 235 2.51 -0.57 -17.94
N PRO A 236 2.71 0.69 -18.35
CA PRO A 236 1.78 1.41 -19.22
C PRO A 236 1.56 0.65 -20.54
N GLY A 237 0.30 0.54 -20.95
CA GLY A 237 -0.09 -0.18 -22.17
C GLY A 237 -0.06 -1.71 -22.07
N ARG A 238 0.29 -2.28 -20.91
CA ARG A 238 0.39 -3.72 -20.71
C ARG A 238 -0.16 -4.14 -19.34
N SER A 239 -1.21 -4.95 -19.35
CA SER A 239 -1.74 -5.55 -18.12
C SER A 239 -1.15 -6.93 -17.88
N ARG A 240 -0.87 -7.23 -16.61
CA ARG A 240 -0.47 -8.57 -16.12
C ARG A 240 -1.67 -9.34 -15.54
N PHE A 241 -2.87 -8.94 -15.94
CA PHE A 241 -4.10 -9.63 -15.61
C PHE A 241 -4.17 -10.98 -16.32
N THR A 242 -4.35 -12.03 -15.55
CA THR A 242 -4.68 -13.37 -16.07
C THR A 242 -6.04 -13.76 -15.52
N PRO A 243 -7.06 -14.04 -16.35
CA PRO A 243 -8.34 -14.55 -15.87
C PRO A 243 -8.14 -15.81 -15.01
N PHE A 244 -8.85 -15.90 -13.90
CA PHE A 244 -8.73 -17.08 -13.05
C PHE A 244 -9.40 -18.27 -13.73
N ASP A 245 -8.61 -19.32 -13.94
CA ASP A 245 -9.08 -20.61 -14.44
C ASP A 245 -8.46 -21.72 -13.60
N ALA A 246 -9.31 -22.47 -12.89
CA ALA A 246 -8.87 -23.59 -12.06
C ALA A 246 -8.23 -24.72 -12.90
N ALA A 247 -8.61 -24.86 -14.17
CA ALA A 247 -8.03 -25.85 -15.09
C ALA A 247 -6.64 -25.44 -15.59
N LEU A 248 -6.40 -24.14 -15.80
CA LEU A 248 -5.09 -23.59 -16.11
C LEU A 248 -4.08 -23.89 -14.99
N GLY A 249 -4.56 -23.83 -13.74
CA GLY A 249 -3.78 -24.11 -12.55
C GLY A 249 -2.61 -23.15 -12.35
N LEU A 250 -1.74 -23.45 -11.38
CA LEU A 250 -0.67 -22.53 -11.00
C LEU A 250 0.33 -22.28 -12.14
N ARG A 251 0.70 -23.32 -12.88
CA ARG A 251 1.73 -23.23 -13.94
C ARG A 251 1.31 -22.29 -15.06
N GLY A 252 0.09 -22.42 -15.56
CA GLY A 252 -0.36 -21.53 -16.63
C GLY A 252 -0.53 -20.08 -16.17
N MET A 253 -0.83 -19.83 -14.89
CA MET A 253 -0.77 -18.47 -14.34
C MET A 253 0.67 -17.92 -14.31
N LEU A 254 1.66 -18.77 -14.00
CA LEU A 254 3.07 -18.37 -13.99
C LEU A 254 3.59 -18.04 -15.40
N ASP A 255 3.10 -18.71 -16.44
CA ASP A 255 3.47 -18.43 -17.83
C ASP A 255 3.09 -17.00 -18.26
N ALA A 256 2.08 -16.41 -17.60
CA ALA A 256 1.65 -15.02 -17.81
C ALA A 256 2.27 -14.04 -16.80
N ALA A 257 3.06 -14.51 -15.84
CA ALA A 257 3.72 -13.64 -14.86
C ALA A 257 4.84 -12.86 -15.54
N ASP A 258 4.91 -11.55 -15.25
CA ASP A 258 5.88 -10.67 -15.89
C ASP A 258 6.44 -9.64 -14.91
N VAL A 259 7.63 -9.15 -15.22
CA VAL A 259 8.39 -8.20 -14.40
C VAL A 259 8.03 -6.77 -14.80
N ALA A 260 7.84 -5.92 -13.80
CA ALA A 260 7.77 -4.47 -14.01
C ALA A 260 9.14 -3.92 -14.47
N PRO A 261 9.19 -3.04 -15.48
CA PRO A 261 10.43 -2.37 -15.88
C PRO A 261 11.09 -1.67 -14.68
N ARG A 262 12.33 -2.10 -14.37
CA ARG A 262 13.06 -1.64 -13.18
C ARG A 262 13.23 -0.13 -13.14
N GLU A 263 13.55 0.48 -14.28
CA GLU A 263 13.72 1.93 -14.37
C GLU A 263 12.44 2.69 -14.00
N THR A 264 11.27 2.19 -14.45
CA THR A 264 9.97 2.78 -14.10
C THR A 264 9.70 2.68 -12.61
N VAL A 265 9.96 1.52 -12.00
CA VAL A 265 9.79 1.31 -10.55
C VAL A 265 10.74 2.22 -9.75
N GLU A 266 12.01 2.30 -10.14
CA GLU A 266 13.01 3.15 -9.48
C GLU A 266 12.63 4.64 -9.58
N ARG A 267 12.19 5.10 -10.76
CA ARG A 267 11.71 6.47 -10.95
C ARG A 267 10.52 6.80 -10.06
N ALA A 268 9.51 5.92 -10.02
CA ALA A 268 8.36 6.09 -9.15
C ALA A 268 8.75 6.12 -7.67
N CYS A 269 9.69 5.26 -7.24
CA CYS A 269 10.23 5.31 -5.88
C CYS A 269 10.87 6.67 -5.57
N ASP A 270 11.72 7.16 -6.46
CA ASP A 270 12.45 8.41 -6.26
C ASP A 270 11.50 9.62 -6.25
N ASP A 271 10.46 9.63 -7.10
CA ASP A 271 9.40 10.64 -7.09
C ASP A 271 8.55 10.60 -5.81
N LEU A 272 8.24 9.42 -5.30
CA LEU A 272 7.53 9.24 -4.03
C LEU A 272 8.34 9.74 -2.83
N GLU A 273 9.65 9.51 -2.82
CA GLU A 273 10.56 10.00 -1.78
C GLU A 273 10.76 11.53 -1.86
N ARG A 274 10.89 12.08 -3.07
CA ARG A 274 10.94 13.54 -3.28
C ARG A 274 9.64 14.22 -2.86
N SER A 275 8.49 13.65 -3.19
CA SER A 275 7.20 14.25 -2.88
C SER A 275 6.91 14.25 -1.37
N ILE A 276 7.20 13.16 -0.64
CA ILE A 276 6.96 13.12 0.81
C ILE A 276 7.87 14.06 1.60
N ALA A 277 9.05 14.39 1.09
CA ALA A 277 9.95 15.36 1.72
C ALA A 277 9.33 16.76 1.84
N ARG A 278 8.36 17.09 0.96
CA ARG A 278 7.63 18.37 0.96
C ARG A 278 6.49 18.43 1.99
N LEU A 279 6.20 17.34 2.73
CA LEU A 279 5.05 17.27 3.63
C LEU A 279 5.03 18.42 4.66
N GLY A 280 6.20 18.80 5.21
CA GLY A 280 6.29 19.87 6.19
C GLY A 280 5.93 21.25 5.65
N ASP A 281 6.10 21.46 4.34
CA ASP A 281 5.82 22.72 3.66
C ASP A 281 4.32 22.85 3.36
N VAL A 282 3.69 21.76 2.92
CA VAL A 282 2.27 21.73 2.53
C VAL A 282 1.32 21.48 3.71
N VAL A 283 1.81 20.88 4.80
CA VAL A 283 1.04 20.65 6.03
C VAL A 283 1.74 21.41 7.18
N PRO A 284 1.49 22.72 7.36
CA PRO A 284 2.20 23.51 8.35
C PRO A 284 1.81 23.17 9.79
N GLY A 285 2.71 23.44 10.74
CA GLY A 285 2.41 23.29 12.17
C GLY A 285 2.30 21.85 12.67
N LEU A 286 2.92 20.89 11.98
CA LEU A 286 3.00 19.51 12.48
C LEU A 286 3.78 19.45 13.81
N PRO A 287 3.22 18.83 14.87
CA PRO A 287 3.92 18.68 16.14
C PRO A 287 5.23 17.88 16.01
N ARG A 288 6.27 18.30 16.73
CA ARG A 288 7.56 17.59 16.73
C ARG A 288 7.48 16.27 17.52
N TYR A 289 8.10 15.22 17.01
CA TYR A 289 8.28 13.96 17.73
C TYR A 289 9.41 14.09 18.78
N PRO A 290 9.32 13.43 19.96
CA PRO A 290 8.21 12.61 20.44
C PRO A 290 7.12 13.40 21.19
N VAL A 291 7.39 14.61 21.65
CA VAL A 291 6.51 15.39 22.55
C VAL A 291 5.12 15.62 21.94
N GLY A 292 5.07 15.98 20.66
CA GLY A 292 3.84 16.20 19.91
C GLY A 292 2.96 14.96 19.76
N ALA A 293 3.51 13.76 19.92
CA ALA A 293 2.75 12.52 19.79
C ALA A 293 1.65 12.39 20.85
N PHE A 294 1.91 12.85 22.08
CA PHE A 294 0.93 12.82 23.16
C PHE A 294 -0.26 13.75 22.88
N GLY A 295 0.01 14.95 22.37
CA GLY A 295 -1.02 15.92 21.98
C GLY A 295 -1.90 15.35 20.87
N VAL A 296 -1.27 14.90 19.78
CA VAL A 296 -2.00 14.34 18.64
C VAL A 296 -2.82 13.15 19.10
N LEU A 297 -2.27 12.19 19.85
CA LEU A 297 -3.00 11.03 20.40
C LEU A 297 -4.23 11.41 21.22
N ALA A 298 -4.16 12.49 22.02
CA ALA A 298 -5.27 13.01 22.81
C ALA A 298 -6.33 13.76 21.97
N GLY A 299 -6.11 13.89 20.66
CA GLY A 299 -6.99 14.62 19.75
C GLY A 299 -6.72 16.13 19.71
N ARG A 300 -5.56 16.57 20.21
CA ARG A 300 -5.11 17.97 20.18
C ARG A 300 -4.03 18.10 19.10
N GLY A 301 -4.37 18.73 17.96
CA GLY A 301 -3.45 18.93 16.84
C GLY A 301 -3.90 18.27 15.53
#